data_AF-A0A967WUY8-F1
#
_entry.id   AF-A0A967WUY8-F1
#
_cell.length_a   1.000
_cell.length_b   1.000
_cell.length_c   1.000
_cell.angle_alpha   90.00
_cell.angle_beta   90.00
_cell.angle_gamma   90.00
#
_symmetry.space_group_name_H-M   'P 1'
#
loop_
_entity.id
_entity.type
_entity.pdbx_description
1 polymer ?
#
loop_
_entity_poly.entity_id
_entity_poly.type
_entity_poly.pdbx_seq_one_letter_code
_entity_poly.pdbx_strand_id
1 'polypeptide(L)'
;DTLYCRAFLDLTAEPIILQIPATGDRPYWFPIGDIYHNLNASLSWDTVGGSGGAFALCPPGFEGLMPAGVERVDVRTPYIWMIGRYYVSGVDDVPAVN
;
A
#
# COMPACT_ATOMS: atom_id res chain seq x y z
N ASP A 1 -15.02 12.18 -0.84
CA ASP A 1 -14.44 11.65 0.42
C ASP A 1 -13.60 10.43 0.06
N THR A 2 -13.40 9.43 0.93
CA THR A 2 -12.71 8.18 0.57
C THR A 2 -13.37 6.95 1.18
N LEU A 3 -13.30 5.82 0.48
CA LEU A 3 -13.55 4.51 1.09
C LEU A 3 -12.24 3.94 1.64
N TYR A 4 -12.34 3.34 2.82
CA TYR A 4 -11.18 2.91 3.60
C TYR A 4 -11.09 1.39 3.66
N CYS A 5 -9.88 0.87 3.52
CA CYS A 5 -9.49 -0.44 4.01
C CYS A 5 -8.35 -0.29 5.01
N ARG A 6 -8.26 -1.21 5.99
CA ARG A 6 -7.21 -1.20 6.99
C ARG A 6 -6.69 -2.61 7.20
N ALA A 7 -5.37 -2.73 7.29
CA ALA A 7 -4.70 -3.99 7.60
C ALA A 7 -3.61 -3.78 8.64
N PHE A 8 -3.41 -4.79 9.48
CA PHE A 8 -2.20 -5.00 10.25
C PHE A 8 -1.49 -6.21 9.66
N LEU A 9 -0.19 -6.09 9.38
CA LEU A 9 0.59 -7.09 8.67
C LEU A 9 1.74 -7.56 9.56
N ASP A 10 1.99 -8.86 9.51
CA ASP A 10 3.13 -9.53 10.14
C ASP A 10 4.08 -10.01 9.03
N LEU A 11 5.26 -9.42 8.98
CA LEU A 11 6.32 -9.69 8.01
C LEU A 11 7.44 -10.56 8.59
N THR A 12 7.24 -11.18 9.76
CA THR A 12 8.30 -11.96 10.44
C THR A 12 8.74 -13.18 9.65
N ALA A 13 7.84 -13.80 8.88
CA ALA A 13 8.15 -14.95 8.05
C ALA A 13 8.78 -14.54 6.71
N GLU A 14 8.17 -13.58 6.01
CA GLU A 14 8.57 -13.14 4.67
C GLU A 14 7.95 -11.77 4.32
N PRO A 15 8.48 -11.06 3.31
CA PRO A 15 7.83 -9.88 2.77
C PRO A 15 6.44 -10.17 2.22
N ILE A 16 5.53 -9.21 2.35
CA ILE A 16 4.19 -9.26 1.75
C ILE A 16 4.14 -8.32 0.55
N ILE A 17 3.60 -8.79 -0.57
CA ILE A 17 3.38 -7.97 -1.75
C ILE A 17 2.02 -7.28 -1.66
N LEU A 18 2.01 -5.96 -1.67
CA LEU A 18 0.84 -5.13 -1.88
C LEU A 18 0.64 -4.91 -3.38
N GLN A 19 -0.45 -5.44 -3.91
CA GLN A 19 -0.89 -5.18 -5.28
C GLN A 19 -1.88 -4.02 -5.29
N ILE A 20 -1.50 -2.94 -5.97
CA ILE A 20 -2.39 -1.80 -6.24
C ILE A 20 -2.85 -1.93 -7.70
N PRO A 21 -4.15 -2.13 -7.98
CA PRO A 21 -4.65 -2.20 -9.35
C PRO A 21 -4.55 -0.83 -10.03
N ALA A 22 -4.59 -0.83 -11.37
CA ALA A 22 -4.71 0.40 -12.12
C ALA A 22 -6.03 1.12 -11.79
N THR A 23 -5.93 2.40 -11.40
CA THR A 23 -7.08 3.24 -11.04
C THR A 23 -7.36 4.35 -12.04
N GLY A 24 -6.50 4.52 -13.05
CA GLY A 24 -6.60 5.61 -14.01
C GLY A 24 -6.56 6.97 -13.30
N ASP A 25 -7.57 7.80 -13.54
CA ASP A 25 -7.66 9.13 -12.93
C ASP A 25 -8.21 9.13 -11.50
N ARG A 26 -8.61 7.96 -10.96
CA ARG A 26 -9.12 7.87 -9.58
C ARG A 26 -7.97 7.91 -8.58
N PRO A 27 -7.91 8.91 -7.70
CA PRO A 27 -6.86 8.97 -6.69
C PRO A 27 -7.01 7.89 -5.63
N TYR A 28 -5.87 7.45 -5.10
CA TYR A 28 -5.77 6.51 -4.00
C TYR A 28 -4.57 6.85 -3.11
N TRP A 29 -4.59 6.34 -1.88
CA TRP A 29 -3.50 6.49 -0.92
C TRP A 29 -3.40 5.27 -0.01
N PHE A 30 -2.19 4.73 0.13
CA PHE A 30 -1.83 3.69 1.08
C PHE A 30 -0.66 4.17 1.96
N PRO A 31 -0.95 4.95 3.02
CA PRO A 31 0.04 5.19 4.07
C PRO A 31 0.32 3.88 4.81
N ILE A 32 1.61 3.63 5.01
CA ILE A 32 2.14 2.44 5.68
C ILE A 32 3.02 2.92 6.82
N GLY A 33 2.71 2.48 8.04
CA GLY A 33 3.48 2.85 9.22
C GLY A 33 3.81 1.67 10.10
N ASP A 34 4.81 1.86 10.96
CA ASP A 34 5.17 0.89 11.98
C ASP A 34 4.22 0.94 13.19
N ILE A 35 4.29 -0.06 14.05
CA ILE A 35 3.48 -0.15 15.27
C ILE A 35 3.65 1.06 16.21
N TYR A 36 4.72 1.84 16.06
CA TYR A 36 4.96 3.08 16.80
C TYR A 36 4.37 4.31 16.10
N HIS A 37 3.58 4.12 15.04
CA HIS A 37 2.92 5.14 14.23
C HIS A 37 3.88 6.05 13.47
N ASN A 38 5.14 5.65 13.25
CA ASN A 38 5.98 6.37 12.30
C ASN A 38 5.65 5.93 10.87
N LEU A 39 5.52 6.90 9.97
CA LEU A 39 5.32 6.62 8.56
C LEU A 39 6.59 6.02 7.97
N ASN A 40 6.44 4.89 7.28
CA ASN A 40 7.52 4.18 6.61
C ASN A 40 7.46 4.44 5.10
N ALA A 41 6.26 4.37 4.52
CA ALA A 41 6.03 4.67 3.11
C ALA A 41 4.62 5.25 2.89
N SER A 42 4.44 5.94 1.76
CA SER A 42 3.14 6.41 1.30
C SER A 42 3.03 6.19 -0.20
N LEU A 43 2.40 5.08 -0.56
CA LEU A 43 2.13 4.73 -1.96
C LEU A 43 0.80 5.36 -2.35
N SER A 44 0.81 6.34 -3.25
CA SER A 44 -0.39 7.07 -3.65
C SER A 44 -0.43 7.30 -5.14
N TRP A 45 -1.57 7.75 -5.62
CA TRP A 45 -1.72 8.20 -7.00
C TRP A 45 -0.69 9.28 -7.36
N ASP A 46 -0.36 10.17 -6.42
CA ASP A 46 0.62 11.24 -6.64
C ASP A 46 2.07 10.72 -6.80
N THR A 47 2.40 9.58 -6.20
CA THR A 47 3.77 9.02 -6.19
C THR A 47 3.95 7.86 -7.16
N VAL A 48 2.92 7.02 -7.33
CA VAL A 48 2.93 5.80 -8.15
C VAL A 48 2.17 6.02 -9.47
N GLY A 49 1.19 6.93 -9.51
CA GLY A 49 0.36 7.18 -10.67
C GLY A 49 -0.83 6.21 -10.82
N GLY A 50 -1.68 6.50 -11.80
CA GLY A 50 -2.91 5.75 -12.05
C GLY A 50 -2.75 4.31 -12.55
N SER A 51 -1.53 3.88 -12.88
CA SER A 51 -1.28 2.49 -13.33
C SER A 51 -1.20 1.50 -12.18
N GLY A 52 -1.06 1.99 -10.93
CA GLY A 52 -0.82 1.12 -9.78
C GLY A 52 0.54 0.41 -9.88
N GLY A 53 0.66 -0.74 -9.22
CA GLY A 53 1.91 -1.50 -9.20
C GLY A 53 1.93 -2.59 -8.12
N ALA A 54 3.01 -3.36 -8.10
CA ALA A 54 3.29 -4.38 -7.11
C ALA A 54 4.43 -3.91 -6.19
N PHE A 55 4.20 -3.91 -4.88
CA PHE A 55 5.15 -3.39 -3.89
C PHE A 55 5.41 -4.43 -2.80
N ALA A 56 6.64 -4.90 -2.68
CA ALA A 56 7.05 -5.80 -1.60
C ALA A 56 7.39 -5.00 -0.34
N LEU A 57 6.65 -5.24 0.74
CA LEU A 57 6.87 -4.67 2.05
C LEU A 57 7.92 -5.52 2.78
N CYS A 58 9.16 -5.03 2.82
CA CYS A 58 10.31 -5.78 3.28
C CYS A 58 10.68 -5.40 4.72
N PRO A 59 10.73 -6.35 5.67
CA PRO A 59 11.15 -6.07 7.04
C PRO A 59 12.66 -5.80 7.12
N PRO A 60 13.16 -5.24 8.23
CA PRO A 60 14.59 -5.05 8.44
C PRO A 60 15.35 -6.37 8.32
N GLY A 61 16.49 -6.34 7.62
CA GLY A 61 17.36 -7.52 7.44
C GLY A 61 16.94 -8.47 6.32
N PHE A 62 15.88 -8.16 5.55
CA PHE A 62 15.55 -8.93 4.36
C PHE A 62 16.54 -8.68 3.21
N GLU A 63 17.17 -9.75 2.72
CA GLU A 63 18.19 -9.72 1.66
C GLU A 63 17.79 -10.44 0.36
N GLY A 64 16.53 -10.89 0.24
CA GLY A 64 16.06 -11.58 -0.96
C GLY A 64 15.90 -10.67 -2.18
N LEU A 65 15.90 -11.28 -3.36
CA LEU A 65 15.63 -10.59 -4.63
C LEU A 65 14.13 -10.43 -4.86
N MET A 66 13.75 -9.34 -5.52
CA MET A 66 12.37 -9.09 -5.90
C MET A 66 12.00 -9.85 -7.18
N PRO A 67 10.77 -10.39 -7.28
CA PRO A 67 10.24 -10.84 -8.55
C PRO A 67 10.25 -9.70 -9.59
N ALA A 68 10.31 -10.05 -10.87
CA ALA A 68 10.28 -9.06 -11.94
C ALA A 68 9.00 -8.21 -11.86
N GLY A 69 9.16 -6.89 -11.93
CA GLY A 69 8.04 -5.93 -11.86
C GLY A 69 7.53 -5.63 -10.44
N VAL A 70 8.18 -6.12 -9.39
CA VAL A 70 7.86 -5.80 -7.99
C VAL A 70 8.86 -4.78 -7.46
N GLU A 71 8.36 -3.65 -6.97
CA GLU A 71 9.16 -2.61 -6.33
C GLU A 71 9.36 -2.91 -4.83
N ARG A 72 10.57 -2.68 -4.33
CA ARG A 72 10.91 -2.90 -2.92
C ARG A 72 10.54 -1.69 -2.07
N VAL A 73 9.85 -1.92 -0.96
CA VAL A 73 9.51 -0.92 0.06
C VAL A 73 10.00 -1.41 1.41
N ASP A 74 11.08 -0.82 1.92
CA ASP A 74 11.64 -1.21 3.21
C ASP A 74 10.87 -0.57 4.37
N VAL A 75 10.55 -1.39 5.38
CA VAL A 75 9.92 -0.96 6.63
C VAL A 75 10.86 -1.19 7.82
N ARG A 76 10.67 -0.42 8.89
CA ARG A 76 11.53 -0.37 10.08
C ARG A 76 11.20 -1.43 11.12
N THR A 77 10.01 -2.04 11.04
CA THR A 77 9.56 -3.09 11.95
C THR A 77 8.89 -4.21 11.16
N PRO A 78 8.95 -5.46 11.65
CA PRO A 78 8.26 -6.56 10.98
C PRO A 78 6.73 -6.50 11.16
N TYR A 79 6.24 -5.73 12.13
CA TYR A 79 4.81 -5.46 12.30
C TYR A 79 4.47 -4.06 11.80
N ILE A 80 3.56 -3.95 10.86
CA ILE A 80 3.15 -2.69 10.26
C ILE A 80 1.62 -2.58 10.19
N TRP A 81 1.14 -1.36 10.05
CA TRP A 81 -0.23 -1.07 9.68
C TRP A 81 -0.27 -0.38 8.31
N MET A 82 -1.40 -0.53 7.64
CA MET A 82 -1.70 0.15 6.39
C MET A 82 -3.14 0.63 6.39
N ILE A 83 -3.36 1.80 5.80
CA ILE A 83 -4.71 2.35 5.58
C ILE A 83 -4.87 2.65 4.09
N GLY A 84 -5.51 1.75 3.34
CA GLY A 84 -5.84 2.02 1.95
C GLY A 84 -7.04 2.95 1.86
N ARG A 85 -6.97 3.92 0.95
CA ARG A 85 -8.02 4.90 0.71
C ARG A 85 -8.20 5.07 -0.79
N TYR A 86 -9.44 4.99 -1.25
CA TYR A 86 -9.79 5.29 -2.62
C TYR A 86 -10.76 6.48 -2.65
N TYR A 87 -10.49 7.43 -3.54
CA TYR A 87 -11.36 8.58 -3.71
C TYR A 87 -12.76 8.17 -4.19
N VAL A 88 -13.78 8.81 -3.62
CA VAL A 88 -15.17 8.69 -4.02
C VAL A 88 -15.74 10.10 -4.18
N SER A 89 -16.33 10.38 -5.34
CA SER A 89 -16.91 11.70 -5.66
C SER A 89 -18.29 11.93 -5.03
N GLY A 90 -19.04 10.86 -4.71
CA GLY A 90 -20.34 10.91 -4.07
C GLY A 90 -20.94 9.52 -3.85
N VAL A 91 -22.14 9.43 -3.28
CA VAL A 91 -22.79 8.14 -2.96
C VAL A 91 -22.98 7.24 -4.17
N ASP A 92 -23.27 7.82 -5.33
CA ASP A 92 -23.49 7.09 -6.59
C ASP A 92 -22.21 6.45 -7.14
N ASP A 93 -21.05 6.91 -6.68
CA ASP A 93 -19.72 6.44 -7.12
C ASP A 93 -19.18 5.32 -6.23
N VAL A 94 -19.82 5.04 -5.08
CA VAL A 94 -19.44 3.97 -4.15
C VAL A 94 -19.36 2.59 -4.82
N PRO A 95 -20.30 2.17 -5.69
CA PRO A 95 -20.24 0.86 -6.33
C PRO A 95 -19.02 0.68 -7.25
N ALA A 96 -18.41 1.76 -7.74
CA ALA A 96 -17.23 1.69 -8.60
C ALA A 96 -15.92 1.47 -7.82
N VAL A 97 -15.96 1.51 -6.49
CA VAL A 97 -14.79 1.40 -5.60
C VAL A 97 -14.81 0.15 -4.72
N ASN A 98 -15.96 -0.53 -4.63
CA ASN A 98 -16.19 -1.69 -3.77
C ASN A 98 -15.84 -3.03 -4.42
#